data_AF-A0A0M9DYX5-F1
#
_entry.id   AF-A0A0M9DYX5-F1
#
_cell.length_a   1.000
_cell.length_b   1.000
_cell.length_c   1.000
_cell.angle_alpha   90.00
_cell.angle_beta   90.00
_cell.angle_gamma   90.00
#
_symmetry.space_group_name_H-M   'P 1'
#
loop_
_entity.id
_entity.type
_entity.pdbx_description
1 polymer ?
#
loop_
_entity_poly.entity_id
_entity_poly.type
_entity_poly.pdbx_seq_one_letter_code
_entity_poly.pdbx_strand_id
1 'polypeptide(L)'
;MLSIDYQTITMNIVEEKVKLKIYVIIWIFLLTNWVSINAAPITSEIAEKVAVQWFSSALLRQHKSLPIVKSITRIEKAYVCKLENGFVIVSSDDQFNPIIGYSDTNTILQVPPALRSWLRQYNNSNMNTLKR
;
A
#
# COMPACT_ATOMS: atom_id res chain seq x y z
N MET A 1 -55.40 -10.89 41.55
CA MET A 1 -54.82 -11.62 40.40
C MET A 1 -54.13 -10.60 39.50
N LEU A 2 -52.81 -10.41 39.67
CA LEU A 2 -51.83 -9.70 38.81
C LEU A 2 -50.58 -9.41 39.66
N SER A 3 -49.94 -10.46 40.21
CA SER A 3 -48.54 -10.37 40.67
C SER A 3 -47.69 -11.01 39.58
N ILE A 4 -47.67 -10.39 38.40
CA ILE A 4 -46.61 -10.72 37.44
C ILE A 4 -45.33 -10.28 38.13
N ASP A 5 -44.50 -11.27 38.42
CA ASP A 5 -43.41 -11.17 39.38
C ASP A 5 -42.37 -10.17 38.86
N TYR A 6 -42.26 -9.04 39.55
CA TYR A 6 -41.34 -7.94 39.19
C TYR A 6 -39.90 -8.45 39.02
N GLN A 7 -39.52 -9.48 39.76
CA GLN A 7 -38.24 -10.16 39.66
C GLN A 7 -38.02 -10.79 38.27
N THR A 8 -39.04 -11.43 37.69
CA THR A 8 -38.95 -12.03 36.34
C THR A 8 -38.77 -10.97 35.25
N ILE A 9 -39.47 -9.83 35.37
CA ILE A 9 -39.34 -8.73 34.41
C ILE A 9 -37.93 -8.12 34.47
N THR A 10 -37.40 -7.89 35.66
CA THR A 10 -36.05 -7.32 35.82
C THR A 10 -34.95 -8.25 35.33
N MET A 11 -35.04 -9.57 35.57
CA MET A 11 -34.08 -10.54 35.02
C MET A 11 -34.09 -10.57 33.48
N ASN A 12 -35.25 -10.57 32.85
CA ASN A 12 -35.35 -10.58 31.38
C ASN A 12 -34.72 -9.32 30.76
N ILE A 13 -34.92 -8.15 31.36
CA ILE A 13 -34.31 -6.89 30.91
C ILE A 13 -32.78 -6.91 31.03
N VAL A 14 -32.25 -7.52 32.11
CA VAL A 14 -30.80 -7.65 32.30
C VAL A 14 -30.20 -8.59 31.26
N GLU A 15 -30.84 -9.73 31.00
CA GLU A 15 -30.38 -10.68 29.97
C GLU A 15 -30.36 -10.07 28.56
N GLU A 16 -31.40 -9.32 28.18
CA GLU A 16 -31.44 -8.66 26.87
C GLU A 16 -30.34 -7.63 26.72
N LYS A 17 -30.05 -6.85 27.76
CA LYS A 17 -28.94 -5.88 27.75
C LYS A 17 -27.58 -6.55 27.63
N VAL A 18 -27.38 -7.72 28.24
CA VAL A 18 -26.14 -8.50 28.13
C VAL A 18 -25.98 -9.07 26.71
N LYS A 19 -27.04 -9.65 26.16
CA LYS A 19 -27.06 -10.17 24.78
C LYS A 19 -26.74 -9.06 23.77
N LEU A 20 -27.36 -7.89 23.90
CA LEU A 20 -27.11 -6.74 23.03
C LEU A 20 -25.64 -6.29 23.08
N LYS A 21 -25.03 -6.23 24.27
CA LYS A 21 -23.61 -5.88 24.41
C LYS A 21 -22.68 -6.90 23.74
N ILE A 22 -22.98 -8.19 23.87
CA ILE A 22 -22.21 -9.26 23.22
C ILE A 22 -22.30 -9.15 21.70
N TYR A 23 -23.49 -8.91 21.16
CA TYR A 23 -23.66 -8.70 19.71
C TYR A 23 -22.86 -7.50 19.21
N VAL A 24 -22.87 -6.38 19.94
CA VAL A 24 -22.09 -5.18 19.58
C VAL A 24 -20.59 -5.49 19.55
N ILE A 25 -20.06 -6.24 20.52
CA ILE A 25 -18.65 -6.63 20.57
C ILE A 25 -18.30 -7.55 19.38
N ILE A 26 -19.16 -8.53 19.07
CA ILE A 26 -18.96 -9.43 17.91
C ILE A 26 -18.96 -8.62 16.60
N TRP A 27 -19.88 -7.67 16.45
CA TRP A 27 -19.93 -6.81 15.27
C TRP A 27 -18.68 -5.94 15.12
N ILE A 28 -18.17 -5.36 16.21
CA ILE A 28 -16.91 -4.60 16.19
C ILE A 28 -15.74 -5.50 15.77
N PHE A 29 -15.66 -6.72 16.31
CA PHE A 29 -14.61 -7.68 15.97
C PHE A 29 -14.66 -8.10 14.50
N LEU A 30 -15.86 -8.35 13.95
CA LEU A 30 -16.05 -8.68 12.54
C LEU A 30 -15.67 -7.51 11.61
N LEU A 31 -16.00 -6.27 12.00
CA LEU A 31 -15.63 -5.07 11.23
C LEU A 31 -14.12 -4.84 11.22
N THR A 32 -13.42 -5.10 12.33
CA THR A 32 -11.97 -4.91 12.39
C THR A 32 -11.16 -5.92 11.57
N ASN A 33 -11.71 -7.11 11.30
CA ASN A 33 -11.00 -8.15 10.53
C ASN A 33 -11.07 -7.94 9.01
N TRP A 34 -11.97 -7.10 8.49
CA TRP A 34 -12.09 -6.88 7.04
C TRP A 34 -10.94 -6.01 6.49
N VAL A 35 -10.35 -5.14 7.31
CA VAL A 35 -9.45 -4.07 6.83
C VAL A 35 -8.03 -4.58 6.47
N SER A 36 -7.65 -5.80 6.86
CA SER A 36 -6.24 -6.22 6.82
C SER A 36 -5.83 -7.15 5.66
N ILE A 37 -6.70 -7.51 4.72
CA ILE A 37 -6.45 -8.69 3.85
C ILE A 37 -6.01 -8.37 2.40
N ASN A 38 -6.04 -7.12 1.92
CA ASN A 38 -5.84 -6.85 0.48
C ASN A 38 -4.63 -5.95 0.14
N ALA A 39 -3.43 -6.27 0.64
CA ALA A 39 -2.20 -5.74 0.04
C ALA A 39 -1.84 -6.59 -1.20
N ALA A 40 -2.21 -6.11 -2.38
CA ALA A 40 -1.90 -6.80 -3.62
C ALA A 40 -0.49 -6.40 -4.09
N PRO A 41 0.39 -7.36 -4.45
CA PRO A 41 1.71 -7.01 -4.96
C PRO A 41 1.58 -6.18 -6.24
N ILE A 42 2.30 -5.05 -6.28
CA ILE A 42 2.31 -4.18 -7.47
C ILE A 42 2.91 -4.96 -8.64
N THR A 43 2.16 -5.10 -9.72
CA THR A 43 2.62 -5.73 -10.96
C THR A 43 3.51 -4.78 -11.75
N SER A 44 4.31 -5.30 -12.68
CA SER A 44 5.14 -4.46 -13.56
C SER A 44 4.30 -3.48 -14.40
N GLU A 45 3.08 -3.85 -14.78
CA GLU A 45 2.16 -2.98 -15.52
C GLU A 45 1.66 -1.81 -14.67
N ILE A 46 1.35 -2.06 -13.39
CA ILE A 46 0.96 -0.99 -12.46
C ILE A 46 2.17 -0.07 -12.22
N ALA A 47 3.36 -0.65 -12.03
CA ALA A 47 4.58 0.13 -11.86
C ALA A 47 4.87 1.03 -13.07
N GLU A 48 4.64 0.53 -14.28
CA GLU A 48 4.75 1.31 -15.51
C GLU A 48 3.78 2.50 -15.52
N LYS A 49 2.49 2.24 -15.24
CA LYS A 49 1.46 3.28 -15.19
C LYS A 49 1.80 4.36 -14.17
N VAL A 50 2.24 3.95 -12.98
CA VAL A 50 2.68 4.86 -11.91
C VAL A 50 3.90 5.67 -12.35
N ALA A 51 4.89 5.05 -12.99
CA ALA A 51 6.07 5.73 -13.48
C ALA A 51 5.73 6.78 -14.56
N VAL A 52 4.91 6.42 -15.54
CA VAL A 52 4.47 7.33 -16.61
C VAL A 52 3.64 8.47 -16.05
N GLN A 53 2.69 8.19 -15.17
CA GLN A 53 1.85 9.20 -14.53
C GLN A 53 2.69 10.17 -13.70
N TRP A 54 3.60 9.66 -12.87
CA TRP A 54 4.48 10.51 -12.08
C TRP A 54 5.41 11.33 -12.97
N PHE A 55 6.09 10.70 -13.92
CA PHE A 55 7.08 11.37 -14.77
C PHE A 55 6.41 12.42 -15.66
N SER A 56 5.23 12.14 -16.22
CA SER A 56 4.45 13.15 -16.96
C SER A 56 4.05 14.32 -16.06
N SER A 57 3.61 14.08 -14.82
CA SER A 57 3.30 15.16 -13.87
C SER A 57 4.52 16.00 -13.47
N ALA A 58 5.70 15.37 -13.36
CA ALA A 58 6.95 16.03 -12.99
C ALA A 58 7.55 16.81 -14.17
N LEU A 59 7.53 16.23 -15.38
CA LEU A 59 8.09 16.80 -16.61
C LEU A 59 7.13 17.66 -17.43
N LEU A 60 5.83 17.72 -17.14
CA LEU A 60 4.91 18.68 -17.78
C LEU A 60 5.37 20.14 -17.62
N ARG A 61 6.28 20.41 -16.67
CA ARG A 61 6.94 21.70 -16.51
C ARG A 61 8.07 21.96 -17.52
N GLN A 62 8.57 20.96 -18.22
CA GLN A 62 9.77 21.05 -19.07
C GLN A 62 9.66 20.40 -20.46
N HIS A 63 8.83 19.38 -20.69
CA HIS A 63 8.76 18.65 -21.96
C HIS A 63 7.31 18.43 -22.44
N LYS A 64 7.10 18.53 -23.77
CA LYS A 64 5.78 18.63 -24.43
C LYS A 64 5.13 17.29 -24.82
N SER A 65 5.78 16.15 -24.54
CA SER A 65 5.36 14.83 -24.98
C SER A 65 5.29 13.82 -23.84
N LEU A 66 4.37 12.85 -23.95
CA LEU A 66 4.26 11.75 -23.00
C LEU A 66 5.52 10.88 -23.04
N PRO A 67 6.07 10.51 -21.88
CA PRO A 67 7.29 9.73 -21.82
C PRO A 67 7.01 8.26 -22.18
N ILE A 68 7.84 7.67 -23.04
CA ILE A 68 7.76 6.26 -23.42
C ILE A 68 8.69 5.45 -22.51
N VAL A 69 8.15 4.38 -21.91
CA VAL A 69 8.93 3.41 -21.12
C VAL A 69 9.65 2.47 -22.08
N LYS A 70 10.98 2.46 -22.02
CA LYS A 70 11.86 1.64 -22.86
C LYS A 70 12.10 0.25 -22.27
N SER A 71 12.21 0.17 -20.96
CA SER A 71 12.41 -1.11 -20.26
C SER A 71 12.00 -1.02 -18.80
N ILE A 72 11.60 -2.17 -18.25
CA ILE A 72 11.26 -2.32 -16.84
C ILE A 72 12.12 -3.45 -16.28
N THR A 73 12.85 -3.17 -15.21
CA THR A 73 13.66 -4.17 -14.51
C THR A 73 13.20 -4.27 -13.07
N ARG A 74 12.80 -5.47 -12.64
CA ARG A 74 12.49 -5.73 -11.23
C ARG A 74 13.78 -5.99 -10.47
N ILE A 75 13.99 -5.26 -9.37
CA ILE A 75 15.11 -5.43 -8.45
C ILE A 75 14.54 -5.56 -7.05
N GLU A 76 14.52 -6.79 -6.54
CA GLU A 76 13.97 -7.11 -5.22
C GLU A 76 12.51 -6.60 -5.09
N LYS A 77 12.28 -5.62 -4.19
CA LYS A 77 10.98 -4.99 -3.93
C LYS A 77 10.79 -3.64 -4.65
N ALA A 78 11.49 -3.41 -5.75
CA ALA A 78 11.34 -2.21 -6.55
C ALA A 78 11.35 -2.54 -8.05
N TYR A 79 10.74 -1.66 -8.83
CA TYR A 79 10.75 -1.65 -10.29
C TYR A 79 11.53 -0.43 -10.77
N VAL A 80 12.52 -0.65 -11.62
CA VAL A 80 13.24 0.44 -12.31
C VAL A 80 12.66 0.55 -13.71
N CYS A 81 11.89 1.61 -13.94
CA CYS A 81 11.27 1.96 -15.21
C CYS A 81 12.17 2.95 -15.95
N LYS A 82 12.81 2.48 -17.02
CA LYS A 82 13.65 3.31 -17.88
C LYS A 82 12.78 4.02 -18.90
N LEU A 83 12.93 5.34 -18.98
CA LEU A 83 12.22 6.21 -19.92
C LEU A 83 13.19 6.72 -20.98
N GLU A 84 12.67 7.42 -22.00
CA GLU A 84 13.51 8.01 -23.05
C GLU A 84 14.63 8.92 -22.51
N ASN A 85 14.26 9.78 -21.57
CA ASN A 85 15.14 10.82 -21.04
C ASN A 85 15.63 10.52 -19.63
N GLY A 86 15.24 9.43 -19.00
CA GLY A 86 15.51 9.23 -17.59
C GLY A 86 15.09 7.87 -17.06
N PHE A 87 14.94 7.76 -15.75
CA PHE A 87 14.38 6.56 -15.13
C PHE A 87 13.58 6.95 -13.88
N VAL A 88 12.63 6.10 -13.53
CA VAL A 88 11.86 6.20 -12.29
C VAL A 88 11.95 4.86 -11.57
N ILE A 89 12.17 4.91 -10.27
CA ILE A 89 12.20 3.76 -9.37
C ILE A 89 10.88 3.73 -8.61
N VAL A 90 10.09 2.70 -8.87
CA VAL A 90 8.77 2.48 -8.28
C VAL A 90 8.85 1.40 -7.20
N SER A 91 8.20 1.62 -6.06
CA SER A 91 8.05 0.60 -5.01
C SER A 91 7.19 -0.57 -5.52
N SER A 92 7.52 -1.81 -5.15
CA SER A 92 6.63 -2.96 -5.40
C SER A 92 5.57 -3.18 -4.32
N ASP A 93 5.55 -2.30 -3.32
CA ASP A 93 4.69 -2.37 -2.14
C ASP A 93 3.79 -1.12 -2.11
N ASP A 94 2.49 -1.36 -2.03
CA ASP A 94 1.41 -0.35 -2.09
C ASP A 94 1.24 0.44 -0.79
N GLN A 95 1.85 -0.02 0.30
CA GLN A 95 1.84 0.68 1.59
C GLN A 95 2.90 1.79 1.69
N PHE A 96 3.87 1.83 0.77
CA PHE A 96 4.95 2.82 0.76
C PHE A 96 4.74 3.88 -0.31
N ASN A 97 5.55 4.95 -0.22
CA ASN A 97 5.61 5.94 -1.30
C ASN A 97 5.87 5.22 -2.63
N PRO A 98 4.98 5.35 -3.62
CA PRO A 98 5.11 4.64 -4.88
C PRO A 98 6.40 4.99 -5.61
N ILE A 99 6.96 6.19 -5.40
CA ILE A 99 8.20 6.63 -6.05
C ILE A 99 9.33 6.70 -5.03
N ILE A 100 10.36 5.89 -5.25
CA ILE A 100 11.53 5.77 -4.38
C ILE A 100 12.68 6.66 -4.87
N GLY A 101 12.74 6.93 -6.17
CA GLY A 101 13.76 7.79 -6.77
C GLY A 101 13.53 7.98 -8.25
N TYR A 102 14.19 8.98 -8.84
CA TYR A 102 14.10 9.26 -10.27
C TYR A 102 15.36 9.96 -10.77
N SER A 103 15.50 10.00 -12.08
CA SER A 103 16.45 10.83 -12.81
C SER A 103 15.76 11.34 -14.07
N ASP A 104 15.96 12.61 -14.37
CA ASP A 104 15.54 13.30 -15.59
C ASP A 104 16.59 13.21 -16.72
N THR A 105 17.72 12.56 -16.44
CA THR A 105 18.76 12.24 -17.44
C THR A 105 18.93 10.74 -17.64
N ASN A 106 19.12 10.33 -18.91
CA ASN A 106 19.24 8.93 -19.32
C ASN A 106 20.69 8.42 -19.18
N THR A 107 21.25 8.54 -17.99
CA THR A 107 22.66 8.20 -17.74
C THR A 107 22.87 6.71 -17.50
N ILE A 108 21.79 5.95 -17.31
CA ILE A 108 21.86 4.56 -16.86
C ILE A 108 21.53 3.60 -18.01
N LEU A 109 22.57 2.99 -18.59
CA LEU A 109 22.41 1.86 -19.52
C LEU A 109 21.99 0.58 -18.79
N GLN A 110 22.55 0.33 -17.61
CA GLN A 110 22.24 -0.78 -16.71
C GLN A 110 22.25 -0.31 -15.26
N VAL A 111 21.40 -0.86 -14.41
CA VAL A 111 21.33 -0.49 -12.99
C VAL A 111 22.70 -0.69 -12.32
N PRO A 112 23.36 0.37 -11.83
CA PRO A 112 24.70 0.27 -11.27
C PRO A 112 24.73 -0.59 -10.00
N PRO A 113 25.84 -1.29 -9.69
CA PRO A 113 25.97 -2.04 -8.44
C PRO A 113 25.71 -1.20 -7.19
N ALA A 114 26.13 0.08 -7.20
CA ALA A 114 25.86 1.01 -6.10
C ALA A 114 24.35 1.24 -5.89
N LEU A 115 23.59 1.43 -6.97
CA LEU A 115 22.13 1.60 -6.91
C LEU A 115 21.45 0.31 -6.42
N ARG A 116 21.93 -0.86 -6.85
CA ARG A 116 21.44 -2.14 -6.36
C ARG A 116 21.70 -2.33 -4.86
N SER A 117 22.90 -1.99 -4.39
CA SER A 117 23.25 -2.04 -2.96
C SER A 117 22.41 -1.07 -2.13
N TRP A 118 22.16 0.13 -2.66
CA TRP A 118 21.29 1.10 -2.02
C TRP A 118 19.83 0.61 -1.93
N LEU A 119 19.27 0.07 -3.02
CA LEU A 119 17.92 -0.51 -3.03
C LEU A 119 17.77 -1.64 -2.00
N ARG A 120 18.81 -2.48 -1.86
CA ARG A 120 18.82 -3.53 -0.84
C ARG A 120 18.79 -2.97 0.58
N GLN A 121 19.55 -1.91 0.86
CA GLN A 121 19.51 -1.25 2.16
C GLN A 121 18.16 -0.59 2.45
N TYR A 122 17.58 0.10 1.46
CA TYR A 122 16.25 0.72 1.54
C TYR A 122 15.17 -0.32 1.85
N ASN A 123 15.22 -1.48 1.18
CA ASN A 123 14.29 -2.59 1.44
C ASN A 123 14.43 -3.12 2.88
N ASN A 124 15.66 -3.23 3.38
CA ASN A 124 15.92 -3.72 4.73
C ASN A 124 15.48 -2.73 5.82
N SER A 125 15.68 -1.43 5.63
CA SER A 125 15.24 -0.42 6.61
C SER A 125 13.72 -0.39 6.77
N ASN A 126 12.99 -0.50 5.66
CA ASN A 126 11.53 -0.48 5.66
C ASN A 126 10.90 -1.78 6.21
N MET A 127 11.62 -2.90 6.20
CA MET A 127 11.16 -4.14 6.84
C MET A 127 11.21 -4.08 8.37
N ASN A 128 12.10 -3.27 8.96
CA ASN A 128 12.18 -3.14 10.41
C ASN A 128 11.03 -2.31 11.00
N THR A 129 10.41 -1.45 10.19
CA THR A 129 9.22 -0.68 10.58
C THR A 129 7.92 -1.48 10.52
N LEU A 130 7.85 -2.56 9.73
CA LEU A 130 6.66 -3.42 9.58
C LEU A 130 6.59 -4.57 10.61
N LYS A 131 7.64 -4.81 11.39
CA LYS A 131 7.69 -5.85 12.43
C LYS A 131 7.31 -5.36 13.83
N ARG A 132 6.74 -4.16 13.97
CA ARG A 132 6.30 -3.62 15.26
C ARG A 132 4.81 -3.79 15.46
#